data_AF-A0A3D1A3K3-F1
#
_entry.id   AF-A0A3D1A3K3-F1
#
_cell.length_a   1.000
_cell.length_b   1.000
_cell.length_c   1.000
_cell.angle_alpha   90.00
_cell.angle_beta   90.00
_cell.angle_gamma   90.00
#
_symmetry.space_group_name_H-M   'P 1'
#
loop_
_entity.id
_entity.type
_entity.pdbx_description
1 polymer ?
#
loop_
_entity_poly.entity_id
_entity_poly.type
_entity_poly.pdbx_seq_one_letter_code
_entity_poly.pdbx_strand_id
1 'polypeptide(L)'
;MSSYIYLSAVLAALLLSACTLPVRKPAALPSRTSPEEAAPKLSEEDSNKVQSLYYKAVGAYSNNDMGAALEYLKEISALSPYYPPAAELREKIRRVSGGARPATQR
;
A
#
# COMPACT_ATOMS: atom_id res chain seq x y z
N MET A 1 40.22 3.86 -3.58
CA MET A 1 38.89 4.09 -2.98
C MET A 1 38.73 5.57 -2.63
N SER A 2 38.84 6.46 -3.63
CA SER A 2 38.97 7.91 -3.40
C SER A 2 37.97 8.75 -4.22
N SER A 3 36.96 8.12 -4.82
CA SER A 3 36.01 8.80 -5.72
C SER A 3 34.65 9.11 -5.08
N TYR A 4 34.34 8.53 -3.92
CA TYR A 4 33.02 8.70 -3.26
C TYR A 4 32.92 9.92 -2.35
N ILE A 5 34.05 10.50 -1.92
CA ILE A 5 34.07 11.66 -1.02
C ILE A 5 33.71 12.96 -1.76
N TYR A 6 33.96 13.02 -3.08
CA TYR A 6 33.64 14.20 -3.89
C TYR A 6 32.20 14.21 -4.42
N LEU A 7 31.54 13.06 -4.46
CA LEU A 7 30.16 12.95 -4.94
C LEU A 7 29.14 13.49 -3.92
N SER A 8 29.46 13.42 -2.63
CA SER A 8 28.60 13.90 -1.54
C SER A 8 28.67 15.42 -1.34
N ALA A 9 29.77 16.06 -1.72
CA ALA A 9 29.95 17.51 -1.53
C ALA A 9 29.16 18.37 -2.53
N VAL A 10 28.78 17.83 -3.69
CA VAL A 10 28.04 18.57 -4.74
C VAL A 10 26.52 18.55 -4.49
N LEU A 11 26.00 17.54 -3.78
CA LEU A 11 24.55 17.42 -3.53
C LEU A 11 24.03 18.41 -2.45
N ALA A 12 24.93 19.01 -1.66
CA ALA A 12 24.56 19.87 -0.53
C ALA A 12 24.24 21.33 -0.91
N ALA A 13 24.39 21.74 -2.17
CA ALA A 13 24.37 23.16 -2.56
C ALA A 13 23.14 23.62 -3.39
N LEU A 14 22.16 22.73 -3.69
CA LEU A 14 21.09 23.05 -4.65
C LEU A 14 19.64 23.03 -4.14
N LEU A 15 19.39 22.88 -2.84
CA LEU A 15 18.01 22.90 -2.29
C LEU A 15 17.77 24.04 -1.26
N LEU A 16 18.62 25.06 -1.28
CA LEU A 16 18.47 26.34 -0.56
C LEU A 16 17.86 27.44 -1.46
N SER A 17 16.95 27.10 -2.38
CA SER A 17 16.30 28.08 -3.26
C SER A 17 14.85 28.33 -2.87
N ALA A 18 14.67 29.40 -2.10
CA ALA A 18 13.66 30.44 -2.28
C ALA A 18 12.21 30.01 -2.62
N CYS A 19 11.36 29.96 -1.59
CA CYS A 19 9.96 30.41 -1.70
C CYS A 19 9.52 31.02 -0.36
N THR A 20 9.94 32.26 -0.13
CA THR A 20 9.27 33.18 0.80
C THR A 20 7.92 33.56 0.20
N LEU A 21 6.81 33.10 0.80
CA LEU A 21 5.49 33.70 0.56
C LEU A 21 4.98 34.31 1.87
N PRO A 22 4.71 35.63 1.90
CA PRO A 22 4.12 36.31 3.04
C PRO A 22 2.58 36.26 3.02
N VAL A 23 2.01 36.09 4.22
CA VAL A 23 0.83 36.81 4.75
C VAL A 23 -0.53 36.68 4.01
N ARG A 24 -1.48 35.99 4.66
CA ARG A 24 -2.76 36.60 5.12
C ARG A 24 -3.58 35.66 6.03
N LYS A 25 -3.81 36.08 7.27
CA LYS A 25 -5.01 35.81 8.11
C LYS A 25 -5.78 37.15 8.19
N PRO A 26 -7.08 37.22 8.52
CA PRO A 26 -8.01 36.18 8.96
C PRO A 26 -9.40 36.23 8.27
N ALA A 27 -10.23 35.20 8.43
CA ALA A 27 -11.69 35.35 8.49
C ALA A 27 -12.31 34.05 9.02
N ALA A 28 -12.86 34.13 10.23
CA ALA A 28 -13.86 33.18 10.70
C ALA A 28 -15.17 33.44 9.94
N LEU A 29 -15.83 32.37 9.47
CA LEU A 29 -17.28 32.28 9.24
C LEU A 29 -17.65 30.78 9.11
N PRO A 30 -18.92 30.38 9.30
CA PRO A 30 -19.32 29.33 10.21
C PRO A 30 -19.66 28.03 9.49
N SER A 31 -19.83 26.98 10.30
CA SER A 31 -20.38 25.66 9.99
C SER A 31 -21.17 25.55 8.69
N ARG A 32 -20.59 24.86 7.71
CA ARG A 32 -21.36 23.96 6.85
C ARG A 32 -20.97 22.55 7.20
N THR A 33 -21.81 21.93 8.01
CA THR A 33 -22.15 20.52 7.99
C THR A 33 -22.20 20.07 6.53
N SER A 34 -21.08 19.58 6.02
CA SER A 34 -21.14 18.60 4.94
C SER A 34 -21.30 17.27 5.66
N PRO A 35 -22.33 16.46 5.37
CA PRO A 35 -22.21 15.04 5.57
C PRO A 35 -20.91 14.66 4.88
N GLU A 36 -19.92 14.30 5.69
CA GLU A 36 -18.70 13.66 5.24
C GLU A 36 -19.17 12.49 4.38
N GLU A 37 -19.12 12.72 3.08
CA GLU A 37 -19.42 11.77 2.03
C GLU A 37 -18.46 10.62 2.27
N ALA A 38 -19.01 9.60 2.93
CA ALA A 38 -18.31 8.47 3.48
C ALA A 38 -17.73 7.64 2.33
N ALA A 39 -16.56 8.05 1.83
CA ALA A 39 -15.56 7.06 1.49
C ALA A 39 -15.45 6.18 2.74
N PRO A 40 -15.71 4.86 2.66
CA PRO A 40 -15.65 3.99 3.82
C PRO A 40 -14.20 3.98 4.27
N LYS A 41 -13.86 4.91 5.18
CA LYS A 41 -12.68 4.82 6.02
C LYS A 41 -12.89 3.51 6.75
N LEU A 42 -12.19 2.48 6.29
CA LEU A 42 -12.08 1.21 7.01
C LEU A 42 -11.95 1.58 8.49
N SER A 43 -12.80 1.00 9.34
CA SER A 43 -12.64 1.18 10.77
C SER A 43 -11.20 0.80 11.12
N GLU A 44 -10.61 1.43 12.13
CA GLU A 44 -9.25 1.09 12.56
C GLU A 44 -9.13 -0.41 12.87
N GLU A 45 -10.24 -1.01 13.32
CA GLU A 45 -10.44 -2.45 13.54
C GLU A 45 -10.28 -3.27 12.25
N ASP A 46 -10.95 -2.88 11.15
CA ASP A 46 -10.82 -3.55 9.86
C ASP A 46 -9.42 -3.42 9.28
N SER A 47 -8.77 -2.27 9.48
CA SER A 47 -7.39 -2.05 9.05
C SER A 47 -6.40 -2.98 9.77
N ASN A 48 -6.54 -3.11 11.10
CA ASN A 48 -5.72 -4.03 11.89
C ASN A 48 -5.99 -5.50 11.52
N LYS A 49 -7.26 -5.84 11.27
CA LYS A 49 -7.65 -7.19 10.84
C LYS A 49 -7.07 -7.54 9.47
N VAL A 50 -7.13 -6.63 8.50
CA VAL A 50 -6.53 -6.79 7.16
C VAL A 50 -5.02 -7.02 7.28
N GLN A 51 -4.32 -6.24 8.11
CA GLN A 51 -2.88 -6.44 8.33
C GLN A 51 -2.58 -7.81 8.97
N SER A 52 -3.33 -8.22 9.99
CA SER A 52 -3.16 -9.52 10.63
C SER A 52 -3.37 -10.67 9.64
N LEU A 53 -4.44 -10.61 8.86
CA LEU A 53 -4.72 -11.59 7.80
C LEU A 53 -3.61 -11.60 6.74
N TYR A 54 -3.06 -10.44 6.39
CA TYR A 54 -1.98 -10.37 5.42
C TYR A 54 -0.72 -11.06 5.92
N TYR A 55 -0.33 -10.85 7.19
CA TYR A 55 0.81 -11.55 7.77
C TYR A 55 0.58 -13.07 7.84
N LYS A 56 -0.65 -13.52 8.15
CA LYS A 56 -1.01 -14.94 8.09
C LYS A 56 -0.89 -15.50 6.67
N ALA A 57 -1.35 -14.75 5.66
CA ALA A 57 -1.22 -15.13 4.25
C ALA A 57 0.25 -15.27 3.82
N VAL A 58 1.11 -14.32 4.21
CA VAL A 58 2.55 -14.38 3.94
C VAL A 58 3.20 -15.57 4.64
N GLY A 59 2.80 -15.86 5.88
CA GLY A 59 3.27 -17.03 6.63
C GLY A 59 2.87 -18.34 5.95
N ALA A 60 1.60 -18.48 5.56
CA ALA A 60 1.11 -19.64 4.82
C ALA A 60 1.84 -19.82 3.48
N TYR A 61 2.01 -18.74 2.71
CA TYR A 61 2.78 -18.77 1.47
C TYR A 61 4.23 -19.23 1.69
N SER A 62 4.89 -18.72 2.73
CA SER A 62 6.27 -19.09 3.09
C SER A 62 6.38 -20.56 3.52
N ASN A 63 5.32 -21.10 4.13
CA ASN A 63 5.20 -22.52 4.47
C ASN A 63 4.75 -23.40 3.29
N ASN A 64 4.69 -22.84 2.09
CA ASN A 64 4.20 -23.50 0.86
C ASN A 64 2.73 -23.96 0.92
N ASP A 65 1.95 -23.45 1.89
CA ASP A 65 0.51 -23.69 1.99
C ASP A 65 -0.25 -22.65 1.15
N MET A 66 -0.32 -22.93 -0.15
CA MET A 66 -0.98 -22.04 -1.11
C MET A 66 -2.50 -21.94 -0.86
N GLY A 67 -3.11 -23.00 -0.34
CA GLY A 67 -4.54 -23.02 -0.02
C GLY A 67 -4.86 -22.05 1.11
N ALA A 68 -4.18 -22.19 2.25
CA ALA A 68 -4.36 -21.29 3.37
C ALA A 68 -4.02 -19.84 3.01
N ALA A 69 -2.95 -19.62 2.22
CA ALA A 69 -2.60 -18.28 1.76
C ALA A 69 -3.73 -17.63 0.95
N LEU A 70 -4.36 -18.37 0.03
CA LEU A 70 -5.49 -17.86 -0.77
C LEU A 70 -6.74 -17.61 0.07
N GLU A 71 -7.03 -18.44 1.06
CA GLU A 71 -8.17 -18.23 1.97
C GLU A 71 -8.01 -16.93 2.78
N TYR A 72 -6.84 -16.70 3.39
CA TYR A 72 -6.58 -15.42 4.07
C TYR A 72 -6.68 -14.22 3.12
N LEU A 73 -6.19 -14.37 1.89
CA LEU A 73 -6.29 -13.31 0.88
C LEU A 73 -7.74 -13.05 0.46
N LYS A 74 -8.60 -14.06 0.43
CA LYS A 74 -10.03 -13.92 0.16
C LYS A 74 -10.72 -13.15 1.28
N GLU A 75 -10.41 -13.45 2.54
CA GLU A 75 -10.90 -12.69 3.70
C GLU A 75 -10.48 -11.22 3.63
N ILE A 76 -9.22 -10.94 3.27
CA ILE A 76 -8.76 -9.55 3.05
C ILE A 76 -9.58 -8.87 1.96
N SER A 77 -9.89 -9.56 0.86
CA SER A 77 -10.69 -8.97 -0.23
C SER A 77 -12.11 -8.64 0.17
N ALA A 78 -12.69 -9.35 1.14
CA ALA A 78 -14.02 -9.07 1.66
C ALA A 78 -14.04 -7.80 2.53
N LEU A 79 -12.95 -7.51 3.22
CA LEU A 79 -12.81 -6.31 4.08
C LEU A 79 -12.30 -5.10 3.29
N SER A 80 -11.23 -5.29 2.53
CA SER A 80 -10.56 -4.28 1.72
C SER A 80 -10.27 -4.82 0.32
N PRO A 81 -11.22 -4.65 -0.63
CA PRO A 81 -11.06 -5.13 -2.00
C PRO A 81 -9.83 -4.56 -2.71
N TYR A 82 -9.41 -3.36 -2.31
CA TYR A 82 -8.28 -2.62 -2.90
C TYR A 82 -7.07 -2.58 -1.97
N TYR A 83 -6.75 -3.66 -1.26
CA TYR A 83 -5.52 -3.75 -0.47
C TYR A 83 -4.32 -4.16 -1.35
N PRO A 84 -3.41 -3.23 -1.72
CA PRO A 84 -2.37 -3.52 -2.73
C PRO A 84 -1.44 -4.69 -2.38
N PRO A 85 -0.97 -4.84 -1.11
CA PRO A 85 -0.10 -5.97 -0.75
C PRO A 85 -0.75 -7.34 -0.98
N ALA A 86 -2.06 -7.47 -0.74
CA ALA A 86 -2.77 -8.72 -1.01
C ALA A 86 -2.86 -9.02 -2.52
N ALA A 87 -3.05 -8.00 -3.37
CA ALA A 87 -3.07 -8.17 -4.81
C ALA A 87 -1.71 -8.67 -5.33
N GLU A 88 -0.61 -8.11 -4.84
CA GLU A 88 0.74 -8.55 -5.18
C GLU A 88 0.99 -10.01 -4.76
N LEU A 89 0.56 -10.40 -3.56
CA LEU A 89 0.74 -11.78 -3.09
C LEU A 89 -0.09 -12.77 -3.89
N ARG A 90 -1.33 -12.44 -4.26
CA ARG A 90 -2.15 -13.28 -5.17
C ARG A 90 -1.47 -13.50 -6.51
N GLU A 91 -0.89 -12.45 -7.07
CA GLU A 91 -0.18 -12.55 -8.34
C GLU A 91 1.07 -13.45 -8.21
N LYS A 92 1.81 -13.36 -7.10
CA LYS A 92 2.92 -14.29 -6.81
C LYS A 92 2.44 -15.73 -6.73
N ILE A 93 1.39 -16.00 -5.95
CA ILE A 93 0.80 -17.35 -5.85
C ILE A 93 0.34 -17.84 -7.23
N ARG A 94 -0.34 -17.01 -8.01
CA ARG A 94 -0.79 -17.35 -9.37
C ARG A 94 0.38 -17.72 -10.29
N ARG A 95 1.52 -17.04 -10.19
CA ARG A 95 2.72 -17.39 -10.98
C ARG A 95 3.32 -18.72 -10.57
N VAL A 96 3.34 -19.01 -9.27
CA VAL A 96 3.87 -20.28 -8.73
C VAL A 96 2.93 -21.45 -9.07
N SER A 97 1.63 -21.31 -8.83
CA SER A 97 0.64 -22.36 -9.10
C SER A 97 0.27 -22.48 -10.59
N GLY A 98 0.27 -21.37 -11.32
CA GLY A 98 -0.07 -21.26 -12.74
C GLY A 98 1.11 -21.42 -13.70
N GLY A 99 2.30 -21.81 -13.21
CA GLY A 99 3.34 -22.41 -14.04
C GLY A 99 2.83 -23.67 -14.78
N ALA A 100 1.73 -24.26 -14.30
CA ALA A 100 0.82 -25.09 -15.08
C ALA A 100 -0.13 -24.19 -15.90
N ARG A 101 0.29 -23.87 -17.13
CA ARG A 101 -0.39 -23.02 -18.13
C ARG A 101 -1.92 -23.17 -18.15
N PRO A 102 -2.70 -22.09 -18.40
CA PRO A 102 -3.89 -22.23 -19.21
C PRO A 102 -3.39 -22.52 -20.64
N ALA A 103 -3.27 -23.81 -20.96
CA ALA A 103 -3.15 -24.23 -22.34
C ALA A 103 -4.45 -23.83 -23.07
N THR A 104 -4.33 -22.81 -23.91
CA THR A 104 -5.02 -22.72 -25.19
C THR A 104 -6.56 -22.83 -25.13
N GLN A 105 -7.25 -21.69 -25.08
CA GLN A 105 -8.50 -21.58 -25.86
C GLN A 105 -8.12 -21.06 -27.24
N ARG A 106 -8.22 -21.94 -28.24
CA ARG A 106 -8.21 -21.65 -29.67
C ARG A 106 -9.61 -21.89 -30.21
#